data_AF-A0A964N3A8-F1
#
_entry.id   AF-A0A964N3A8-F1
#
_cell.length_a   1.000
_cell.length_b   1.000
_cell.length_c   1.000
_cell.angle_alpha   90.00
_cell.angle_beta   90.00
_cell.angle_gamma   90.00
#
_symmetry.space_group_name_H-M   'P 1'
#
loop_
_entity.id
_entity.type
_entity.pdbx_description
1 polymer ?
#
loop_
_entity_poly.entity_id
_entity_poly.type
_entity_poly.pdbx_seq_one_letter_code
_entity_poly.pdbx_strand_id
1 'polypeptide(L)' 'MRKMSYSGYRFPPEIIHQAIWLYFRFTLSLRDVEDLLSERGITVSYENVRR' A
#
# COMPACT_ATOMS: atom_id res chain seq x y z
N MET A 1 -0.39 12.40 -18.52
CA MET A 1 -0.32 11.49 -17.36
C MET A 1 -1.58 10.64 -17.32
N ARG A 2 -1.47 9.35 -17.65
CA ARG A 2 -2.62 8.44 -17.67
C ARG A 2 -2.95 8.11 -16.21
N LYS A 3 -4.01 8.71 -15.65
CA LYS A 3 -4.58 8.23 -14.38
C LYS A 3 -5.07 6.82 -14.66
N MET A 4 -4.26 5.81 -14.32
CA MET A 4 -4.76 4.46 -14.19
C MET A 4 -5.79 4.54 -13.08
N SER A 5 -7.07 4.62 -13.46
CA SER A 5 -8.16 4.64 -12.51
C SER A 5 -8.16 3.27 -11.86
N TYR A 6 -7.67 3.19 -10.63
CA TYR A 6 -7.88 2.06 -9.74
C TYR A 6 -9.34 2.07 -9.27
N SER A 7 -10.28 2.07 -10.22
CA SER A 7 -11.73 2.01 -9.97
C SER A 7 -12.03 0.66 -9.32
N GLY A 8 -12.02 0.65 -7.99
CA GLY A 8 -12.22 -0.55 -7.17
C GLY A 8 -11.25 -0.69 -6.00
N TYR A 9 -10.08 -0.05 -6.06
CA TYR A 9 -9.17 0.01 -4.91
C TYR A 9 -9.37 1.31 -4.14
N ARG A 10 -9.44 1.21 -2.82
CA ARG A 10 -9.60 2.35 -1.92
C ARG A 10 -8.37 3.26 -1.88
N PHE A 11 -7.26 2.85 -2.50
CA PHE A 11 -5.96 3.49 -2.40
C PHE A 11 -5.43 3.96 -3.77
N PRO A 12 -4.74 5.12 -3.82
CA PRO A 12 -4.06 5.59 -5.02
C PRO A 12 -2.95 4.62 -5.48
N PRO A 13 -2.61 4.58 -6.79
CA PRO A 13 -1.48 3.80 -7.33
C PRO A 13 -0.16 4.03 -6.60
N GLU A 14 0.07 5.28 -6.21
CA GLU A 14 1.31 5.74 -5.58
C GLU A 14 1.55 5.05 -4.24
N ILE A 15 0.46 4.77 -3.52
CA ILE A 15 0.47 4.11 -2.22
C ILE A 15 0.76 2.61 -2.40
N ILE A 16 0.15 1.98 -3.39
CA ILE A 16 0.37 0.57 -3.72
C ILE A 16 1.84 0.35 -4.13
N HIS A 17 2.38 1.22 -4.99
CA HIS A 17 3.79 1.18 -5.36
C HIS A 17 4.71 1.39 -4.16
N GLN A 18 4.39 2.34 -3.27
CA GLN A 18 5.22 2.57 -2.09
C GLN A 18 5.19 1.38 -1.14
N ALA A 19 4.03 0.74 -0.95
CA ALA A 19 3.88 -0.47 -0.15
C ALA A 19 4.72 -1.64 -0.71
N ILE A 20 4.62 -1.89 -2.02
CA ILE A 20 5.41 -2.92 -2.70
C ILE A 20 6.90 -2.61 -2.63
N TRP A 21 7.28 -1.34 -2.82
CA TRP A 21 8.67 -0.91 -2.73
C TRP A 21 9.25 -1.10 -1.33
N LEU A 22 8.51 -0.72 -0.28
CA LEU A 22 8.92 -0.92 1.12
C LEU A 22 9.05 -2.42 1.45
N TYR A 23 8.09 -3.24 1.01
CA TYR A 23 8.13 -4.68 1.17
C TYR A 23 9.38 -5.29 0.50
N PHE A 24 9.66 -4.92 -0.75
CA PHE A 24 10.74 -5.53 -1.53
C PHE A 24 12.13 -4.97 -1.18
N ARG A 25 12.21 -3.67 -0.86
CA ARG A 25 13.48 -2.96 -0.63
C ARG A 25 14.02 -3.16 0.78
N PHE A 26 13.13 -3.19 1.77
CA PHE A 26 13.51 -3.28 3.17
C PHE A 26 13.16 -4.64 3.80
N THR A 27 12.62 -5.59 3.01
CA THR A 27 12.12 -6.89 3.50
C THR A 27 11.17 -6.74 4.70
N LEU A 28 10.40 -5.64 4.72
CA LEU A 28 9.51 -5.31 5.83
C LEU A 28 8.36 -6.31 5.87
N SER A 29 7.95 -6.69 7.07
CA SER A 29 6.74 -7.49 7.22
C SER A 29 5.54 -6.66 6.77
N LEU A 30 4.50 -7.34 6.31
CA LEU A 30 3.25 -6.68 5.91
C LEU A 30 2.64 -5.84 7.05
N ARG A 31 2.94 -6.15 8.32
CA ARG A 31 2.58 -5.30 9.49
C ARG A 31 3.36 -3.99 9.55
N ASP A 32 4.68 -4.01 9.34
CA ASP A 32 5.47 -2.77 9.32
C ASP A 32 5.07 -1.88 8.14
N VAL A 33 4.73 -2.49 7.00
CA VAL A 33 4.18 -1.76 5.85
C VAL A 33 2.81 -1.16 6.19
N GLU A 34 1.93 -1.91 6.86
CA GLU A 34 0.64 -1.41 7.35
C GLU A 34 0.79 -0.24 8.32
N ASP A 35 1.73 -0.32 9.26
CA ASP A 35 2.03 0.73 10.24
C ASP A 35 2.55 2.01 9.56
N LEU A 36 3.52 1.88 8.64
CA LEU A 36 4.05 3.00 7.85
C LEU A 36 2.99 3.69 6.98
N LEU A 37 2.05 2.91 6.44
CA LEU A 37 0.94 3.45 5.67
C LEU A 37 -0.08 4.11 6.62
N SER A 38 -0.32 3.53 7.80
CA SER A 38 -1.19 4.09 8.84
C SER A 38 -0.68 5.43 9.36
N GLU A 39 0.64 5.58 9.56
CA GLU A 39 1.28 6.86 9.93
C GLU A 39 1.04 7.95 8.88
N ARG A 40 0.92 7.57 7.60
CA ARG A 40 0.54 8.49 6.51
C ARG A 40 -0.96 8.78 6.43
N GLY A 41 -1.76 8.27 7.37
CA GLY A 41 -3.22 8.40 7.38
C GLY A 41 -3.92 7.40 6.45
N ILE A 42 -3.23 6.32 6.06
CA ILE A 42 -3.72 5.33 5.11
C ILE A 42 -3.86 3.98 5.82
N THR A 43 -5.06 3.69 6.31
CA THR A 43 -5.36 2.41 6.97
C THR A 43 -5.50 1.30 5.93
N VAL A 44 -4.38 0.62 5.60
CA VAL A 44 -4.37 -0.59 4.78
C VAL A 44 -4.35 -1.81 5.68
N SER A 45 -5.49 -2.45 5.91
CA SER A 45 -5.49 -3.72 6.64
C SER A 45 -4.83 -4.83 5.81
N TYR A 46 -4.03 -5.69 6.44
CA TYR A 46 -3.41 -6.91 5.87
C TYR A 46 -4.36 -7.72 4.97
N GLU A 47 -5.65 -7.78 5.35
CA GLU A 47 -6.70 -8.46 4.59
C GLU A 47 -6.95 -7.87 3.19
N ASN A 48 -6.71 -6.57 2.99
CA ASN A 48 -6.81 -5.91 1.68
C ASN A 48 -5.62 -6.22 0.77
N VAL A 49 -4.45 -6.56 1.34
CA VAL A 49 -3.25 -6.87 0.55
C VAL A 49 -3.25 -8.32 0.07
N ARG A 50 -3.96 -9.22 0.78
CA ARG A 50 -4.00 -10.65 0.49
C ARG A 50 -5.11 -11.08 -0.51
N ARG A 51 -6.06 -10.21 -0.83
CA ARG A 51 -7.18 -10.50 -1.75
C ARG A 51 -6.86 -10.08 -3.17
#